data_AF-A0A928YW59-F1
#
_entry.id   AF-A0A928YW59-F1
#
_cell.length_a   1.000
_cell.length_b   1.000
_cell.length_c   1.000
_cell.angle_alpha   90.00
_cell.angle_beta   90.00
_cell.angle_gamma   90.00
#
_symmetry.space_group_name_H-M   'P 1'
#
loop_
_entity.id
_entity.type
_entity.pdbx_description
1 polymer ?
#
loop_
_entity_poly.entity_id
_entity_poly.type
_entity_poly.pdbx_seq_one_letter_code
_entity_poly.pdbx_strand_id
1 'polypeptide(L)' 'MSQHTSSREDAYQAGYQRGFAGKQSQPERFPGQEDEYRRGHRKGWQDGYMNQPRPF' A
#
# COMPACT_ATOMS: atom_id res chain seq x y z
N MET A 1 -22.44 -8.64 -9.59
CA MET A 1 -21.02 -8.91 -9.34
C MET A 1 -20.41 -7.63 -8.81
N SER A 2 -20.19 -7.56 -7.49
CA SER A 2 -19.76 -6.37 -6.76
C SER A 2 -18.32 -6.02 -7.08
N GLN A 3 -18.10 -5.17 -8.09
CA GLN A 3 -16.79 -4.63 -8.43
C GLN A 3 -16.70 -3.21 -7.88
N HIS A 4 -16.47 -3.06 -6.58
CA HIS A 4 -16.13 -1.75 -5.98
C HIS A 4 -15.24 -1.86 -4.72
N THR A 5 -14.85 -3.07 -4.29
CA THR A 5 -13.92 -3.27 -3.16
C THR A 5 -12.49 -3.56 -3.60
N SER A 6 -12.28 -4.01 -4.84
CA SER A 6 -10.98 -4.44 -5.35
C SER A 6 -9.92 -3.33 -5.27
N SER A 7 -10.25 -2.07 -5.57
CA SER A 7 -9.25 -0.99 -5.59
C SER A 7 -8.59 -0.74 -4.23
N ARG A 8 -9.33 -0.86 -3.11
CA ARG A 8 -8.81 -0.57 -1.76
C ARG A 8 -7.99 -1.73 -1.19
N GLU A 9 -8.44 -2.95 -1.45
CA GLU A 9 -7.75 -4.17 -1.05
C GLU A 9 -6.48 -4.38 -1.87
N ASP A 10 -6.53 -4.14 -3.19
CA ASP A 10 -5.34 -4.12 -4.06
C ASP A 10 -4.34 -3.05 -3.64
N ALA A 11 -4.82 -1.83 -3.35
CA ALA A 11 -3.97 -0.76 -2.86
C ALA A 11 -3.24 -1.18 -1.58
N TYR A 12 -3.98 -1.71 -0.61
CA TYR A 12 -3.42 -2.18 0.65
C TYR A 12 -2.39 -3.28 0.42
N GLN A 13 -2.69 -4.27 -0.41
CA GLN A 13 -1.79 -5.40 -0.66
C GLN A 13 -0.51 -4.96 -1.39
N ALA A 14 -0.63 -4.10 -2.40
CA ALA A 14 0.51 -3.52 -3.12
C ALA A 14 1.40 -2.69 -2.19
N GLY A 15 0.77 -1.88 -1.33
CA GLY A 15 1.44 -1.14 -0.28
C GLY A 15 2.19 -2.08 0.66
N TYR A 16 1.50 -3.09 1.19
CA TYR A 16 2.05 -4.06 2.14
C TYR A 16 3.26 -4.79 1.61
N GLN A 17 3.23 -5.27 0.37
CA GLN A 17 4.39 -5.92 -0.24
C GLN A 17 5.58 -4.97 -0.40
N ARG A 18 5.34 -3.72 -0.82
CA ARG A 18 6.42 -2.71 -0.88
C ARG A 18 6.99 -2.38 0.49
N GLY A 19 6.11 -2.23 1.47
CA GLY A 19 6.44 -2.01 2.87
C GLY A 19 7.28 -3.15 3.40
N PHE A 20 6.84 -4.39 3.22
CA PHE A 20 7.55 -5.60 3.65
C PHE A 20 8.90 -5.77 2.96
N ALA A 21 9.05 -5.30 1.72
CA ALA A 21 10.29 -5.37 0.97
C ALA A 21 11.31 -4.27 1.33
N GLY A 22 11.05 -3.39 2.31
CA GLY A 22 11.97 -2.29 2.63
C GLY A 22 12.02 -1.18 1.59
N LYS A 23 11.14 -1.21 0.59
CA LYS A 23 11.13 -0.19 -0.45
C LYS A 23 10.56 1.08 0.13
N GLN A 24 11.21 2.22 -0.13
CA GLN A 24 10.71 3.52 0.32
C GLN A 24 9.26 3.71 -0.15
N SER A 25 8.43 4.30 0.72
CA SER A 25 7.13 4.83 0.32
C SER A 25 7.39 5.95 -0.67
N GLN A 26 7.58 5.64 -1.95
CA GLN A 26 7.49 6.70 -2.93
C GLN A 26 6.07 7.27 -2.81
N PRO A 27 5.92 8.60 -2.67
CA PRO A 27 4.67 9.23 -3.00
C PRO A 27 4.56 9.04 -4.50
N GLU A 28 4.05 7.88 -4.90
CA GLU A 28 3.73 7.59 -6.27
C GLU A 28 2.70 8.67 -6.62
N ARG A 29 3.18 9.71 -7.33
CA ARG A 29 2.34 10.79 -7.82
C ARG A 29 1.42 10.06 -8.76
N PHE A 30 0.25 9.68 -8.26
CA PHE A 30 -0.84 9.17 -9.06
C PHE A 30 -1.71 10.39 -9.43
N PRO A 31 -1.31 11.24 -10.39
CA PRO A 31 -2.16 12.36 -10.79
C PRO A 31 -3.52 11.80 -11.20
N GLY A 32 -4.57 12.19 -10.47
CA GLY A 32 -5.95 11.76 -10.73
C GLY A 32 -6.41 10.43 -10.13
N GLN A 33 -5.62 9.69 -9.33
CA GLN A 33 -6.17 8.52 -8.61
C GLN A 33 -6.73 8.90 -7.24
N GLU A 34 -7.93 8.38 -6.98
CA GLU A 34 -8.70 8.43 -5.75
C GLU A 34 -7.84 8.43 -4.48
N ASP A 35 -8.11 9.40 -3.60
CA ASP A 35 -7.59 9.48 -2.24
C ASP A 35 -7.71 8.15 -1.48
N GLU A 36 -8.71 7.33 -1.82
CA GLU A 36 -8.96 6.05 -1.18
C GLU A 36 -7.91 4.99 -1.54
N TYR A 37 -7.46 4.93 -2.81
CA TYR A 37 -6.36 4.07 -3.23
C TYR A 37 -5.05 4.48 -2.54
N ARG A 38 -4.74 5.79 -2.51
CA ARG A 38 -3.54 6.28 -1.82
C ARG A 38 -3.56 5.98 -0.33
N ARG A 39 -4.74 6.12 0.31
CA ARG A 39 -4.91 5.83 1.74
C ARG A 39 -4.74 4.34 2.03
N GLY A 40 -5.33 3.46 1.21
CA GLY A 40 -5.14 2.01 1.29
C GLY A 40 -3.68 1.60 1.11
N HIS A 41 -3.03 2.12 0.06
CA HIS A 41 -1.63 1.82 -0.25
C HIS A 41 -0.66 2.32 0.82
N ARG A 42 -0.86 3.54 1.34
CA ARG A 42 -0.03 4.04 2.44
C ARG A 42 -0.18 3.19 3.69
N LYS A 43 -1.42 2.83 4.04
CA LYS A 43 -1.69 1.98 5.21
C LYS A 43 -1.01 0.62 5.06
N GLY A 44 -1.21 -0.04 3.92
CA GLY A 44 -0.55 -1.30 3.59
C GLY A 44 0.96 -1.19 3.72
N TRP A 45 1.55 -0.16 3.12
CA TRP A 45 3.00 0.06 3.20
C TRP A 45 3.52 0.21 4.62
N GLN A 46 2.81 0.96 5.46
CA GLN A 46 3.19 1.13 6.86
C GLN A 46 3.08 -0.19 7.63
N ASP A 47 1.98 -0.93 7.44
CA ASP A 47 1.76 -2.24 8.05
C ASP A 47 2.85 -3.25 7.60
N GLY A 48 3.20 -3.27 6.31
CA GLY A 48 4.26 -4.12 5.77
C GLY A 48 5.66 -3.72 6.24
N TYR A 49 5.93 -2.43 6.35
CA TYR A 49 7.20 -1.91 6.86
C TYR A 49 7.41 -2.28 8.33
N MET A 50 6.35 -2.25 9.14
CA MET A 50 6.42 -2.70 10.54
C MET A 50 6.57 -4.22 10.69
N ASN A 51 6.05 -4.99 9.73
CA ASN A 51 6.22 -6.44 9.67
C ASN A 51 7.50 -6.88 8.97
N GLN A 52 8.38 -5.96 8.56
CA GLN A 52 9.68 -6.35 8.04
C GLN A 52 10.44 -7.18 9.07
N PRO A 53 11.12 -8.25 8.64
CA PRO A 53 12.14 -8.88 9.46
C PRO A 53 13.24 -7.84 9.69
N ARG A 54 13.21 -7.18 10.85
CA ARG A 54 14.25 -6.24 11.24
C ARG A 54 15.52 -7.05 11.50
N PRO A 55 16.65 -6.75 10.83
CA PRO A 55 17.91 -7.35 11.22
C PRO A 55 18.22 -6.92 12.65
N PHE A 56 18.53 -7.91 13.49
CA PHE A 56 18.88 -7.76 14.91
C PHE A 56 20.13 -6.91 15.11
#